data_AF-A0A6J8ALA9-F1
#
_entry.id   AF-A0A6J8ALA9-F1
#
_cell.length_a   1.000
_cell.length_b   1.000
_cell.length_c   1.000
_cell.angle_alpha   90.00
_cell.angle_beta   90.00
_cell.angle_gamma   90.00
#
_symmetry.space_group_name_H-M   'P 1'
#
loop_
_entity.id
_entity.type
_entity.pdbx_description
1 polymer ?
#
loop_
_entity_poly.entity_id
_entity_poly.type
_entity_poly.pdbx_seq_one_letter_code
_entity_poly.pdbx_strand_id
1 'polypeptide(L)'
;MPLSNAERQRRYREKQKAKKPVAYLKKEAQRKRDAYIPSHLLSPDALKKRREELCKKSKRHYKKVKRVQNETVEVAGPSTSSTLIVKLPITNVKKGKQVRKTYRRSLRTAYRKNSELSDQNKELERKNKRLQKRIERLNKKKPSMMLTSTDAEDADISSMDNPKLEQKSIH
;
A
#
# COMPACT_ATOMS: atom_id res chain seq x y z
N MET A 1 -51.39 -3.38 3.18
CA MET A 1 -50.87 -4.58 3.87
C MET A 1 -49.93 -4.18 4.98
N PRO A 2 -50.23 -4.44 6.26
CA PRO A 2 -49.28 -4.19 7.35
C PRO A 2 -48.07 -5.12 7.23
N LEU A 3 -46.87 -4.61 7.52
CA LEU A 3 -45.62 -5.38 7.49
C LEU A 3 -45.64 -6.51 8.53
N SER A 4 -45.06 -7.65 8.18
CA SER A 4 -44.87 -8.77 9.11
C SER A 4 -43.99 -8.36 10.29
N ASN A 5 -44.18 -9.00 11.46
CA ASN A 5 -43.35 -8.77 12.64
C ASN A 5 -41.86 -9.03 12.37
N ALA A 6 -41.53 -10.04 11.56
CA ALA A 6 -40.15 -10.32 11.16
C ALA A 6 -39.56 -9.16 10.33
N GLU A 7 -40.34 -8.61 9.40
CA GLU A 7 -39.91 -7.47 8.58
C GLU A 7 -39.79 -6.19 9.40
N ARG A 8 -40.71 -5.94 10.35
CA ARG A 8 -40.62 -4.81 11.27
C ARG A 8 -39.35 -4.89 12.12
N GLN A 9 -39.03 -6.06 12.68
CA GLN A 9 -37.79 -6.25 13.43
C GLN A 9 -36.54 -6.10 12.55
N ARG A 10 -36.57 -6.60 11.31
CA ARG A 10 -35.48 -6.42 10.36
C ARG A 10 -35.24 -4.93 10.07
N ARG A 11 -36.29 -4.18 9.72
CA ARG A 11 -36.20 -2.73 9.46
C ARG A 11 -35.75 -1.95 10.70
N TYR A 12 -36.21 -2.35 11.90
CA TYR A 12 -35.75 -1.74 13.15
C TYR A 12 -34.25 -1.95 13.36
N ARG A 13 -33.75 -3.18 13.17
CA ARG A 13 -32.32 -3.49 13.24
C ARG A 13 -31.54 -2.69 12.22
N GLU A 14 -31.99 -2.61 10.98
CA GLU A 14 -31.37 -1.81 9.92
C GLU A 14 -31.34 -0.31 10.26
N LYS A 15 -32.43 0.26 10.81
CA LYS A 15 -32.45 1.64 11.31
C LYS A 15 -31.45 1.86 12.45
N GLN A 16 -31.31 0.93 13.38
CA GLN A 16 -30.34 1.06 14.48
C GLN A 16 -28.89 0.94 13.99
N LYS A 17 -28.63 0.08 12.98
CA LYS A 17 -27.34 0.01 12.29
C LYS A 17 -26.99 1.35 11.65
N ALA A 18 -27.95 2.00 11.00
CA ALA A 18 -27.75 3.29 10.35
C ALA A 18 -27.56 4.45 11.35
N LYS A 19 -28.29 4.45 12.47
CA LYS A 19 -28.21 5.51 13.50
C LYS A 19 -26.89 5.52 14.27
N LYS A 20 -26.31 4.34 14.57
CA LYS A 20 -25.06 4.22 15.33
C LYS A 20 -24.11 3.22 14.66
N PRO A 21 -23.56 3.55 13.49
CA PRO A 21 -22.80 2.61 12.66
C PRO A 21 -21.55 2.10 13.39
N VAL A 22 -20.81 3.01 14.03
CA VAL A 22 -19.56 2.66 14.73
C VAL A 22 -19.82 1.73 15.92
N ALA A 23 -20.83 2.02 16.73
CA ALA A 23 -21.19 1.18 17.88
C ALA A 23 -21.70 -0.21 17.44
N TYR A 24 -22.49 -0.26 16.37
CA TYR A 24 -22.94 -1.53 15.80
C TYR A 24 -21.77 -2.37 15.28
N LEU A 25 -20.85 -1.76 14.53
CA LEU A 25 -19.65 -2.43 14.02
C LEU A 25 -18.76 -2.96 15.15
N LYS A 26 -18.58 -2.19 16.24
CA LYS A 26 -17.84 -2.65 17.42
C LYS A 26 -18.50 -3.87 18.07
N LYS A 27 -19.83 -3.85 18.27
CA LYS A 27 -20.58 -4.99 18.82
C LYS A 27 -20.56 -6.22 17.91
N GLU A 28 -20.57 -6.05 16.60
CA GLU A 28 -20.41 -7.12 15.62
C GLU A 28 -18.99 -7.71 15.64
N ALA A 29 -17.98 -6.85 15.70
CA ALA A 29 -16.59 -7.28 15.80
C ALA A 29 -16.35 -8.10 17.07
N GLN A 30 -16.89 -7.64 18.21
CA GLN A 30 -16.80 -8.37 19.48
C GLN A 30 -17.50 -9.73 19.39
N ARG A 31 -18.75 -9.78 18.92
CA ARG A 31 -19.48 -11.06 18.74
C ARG A 31 -18.72 -12.05 17.85
N LYS A 32 -18.11 -11.58 16.77
CA LYS A 32 -17.30 -12.43 15.89
C LYS A 32 -16.03 -12.92 16.58
N ARG A 33 -15.42 -12.11 17.44
CA ARG A 33 -14.25 -12.47 18.22
C ARG A 33 -14.60 -13.53 19.27
N ASP A 34 -15.72 -13.36 19.98
CA ASP A 34 -16.17 -14.29 21.01
C ASP A 34 -16.55 -15.66 20.40
N ALA A 35 -17.18 -15.66 19.23
CA ALA A 35 -17.52 -16.87 18.48
C ALA A 35 -16.33 -17.49 17.73
N TYR A 36 -15.16 -16.85 17.73
CA TYR A 36 -14.00 -17.32 16.99
C TYR A 36 -13.31 -18.46 17.74
N ILE A 37 -13.30 -19.64 17.14
CA ILE A 37 -12.53 -20.78 17.65
C ILE A 37 -11.17 -20.84 16.92
N PRO A 38 -10.03 -20.77 17.64
CA PRO A 38 -8.69 -20.98 17.08
C PRO A 38 -8.54 -22.32 16.36
N SER A 39 -7.70 -22.37 15.33
CA SER A 39 -7.54 -23.58 14.50
C SER A 39 -7.00 -24.79 15.24
N HIS A 40 -6.18 -24.59 16.27
CA HIS A 40 -5.63 -25.69 17.07
C HIS A 40 -6.68 -26.30 18.02
N LEU A 41 -7.79 -25.60 18.29
CA LEU A 41 -8.91 -26.09 19.11
C LEU A 41 -10.03 -26.71 18.25
N LEU A 42 -9.87 -26.74 16.93
CA LEU A 42 -10.86 -27.34 16.02
C LEU A 42 -10.54 -28.81 15.79
N SER A 43 -11.59 -29.63 15.69
CA SER A 43 -11.46 -31.00 15.20
C SER A 43 -10.93 -31.02 13.76
N PRO A 44 -10.26 -32.11 13.32
CA PRO A 44 -9.76 -32.23 11.95
C PRO A 44 -10.84 -31.98 10.88
N ASP A 45 -12.06 -32.48 11.09
CA ASP A 45 -13.18 -32.31 10.16
C ASP A 45 -13.70 -30.88 10.11
N ALA A 46 -13.84 -30.23 11.27
CA ALA A 46 -14.24 -28.83 11.35
C ALA A 46 -13.19 -27.92 10.69
N LEU A 47 -11.91 -28.24 10.87
CA LEU A 47 -10.80 -27.54 10.26
C LEU A 47 -10.78 -27.72 8.73
N LYS A 48 -11.08 -28.92 8.22
CA LYS A 48 -11.24 -29.18 6.79
C LYS A 48 -12.37 -28.36 6.18
N LYS A 49 -13.57 -28.37 6.79
CA LYS A 49 -14.72 -27.54 6.36
C LYS A 49 -14.36 -26.06 6.32
N ARG A 50 -13.68 -25.57 7.36
CA ARG A 50 -13.23 -24.17 7.43
C ARG A 50 -12.25 -23.80 6.31
N ARG A 51 -11.29 -24.68 5.97
CA ARG A 51 -10.37 -24.47 4.85
C ARG A 51 -11.10 -24.42 3.51
N GLU A 52 -12.07 -25.31 3.29
CA GLU A 52 -12.89 -25.32 2.07
C GLU A 52 -13.71 -24.03 1.92
N GLU A 53 -14.32 -23.55 3.01
CA GLU A 53 -15.04 -22.29 3.00
C GLU A 53 -14.14 -21.09 2.69
N LEU A 54 -12.94 -21.03 3.28
CA LEU A 54 -11.96 -19.99 2.99
C LEU A 54 -11.54 -20.02 1.51
N CYS A 55 -11.33 -21.21 0.95
CA CYS A 55 -11.03 -21.38 -0.49
C CYS A 55 -12.21 -20.94 -1.38
N LYS A 56 -13.46 -21.27 -1.01
CA LYS A 56 -14.65 -20.81 -1.74
C LYS A 56 -14.78 -19.29 -1.68
N LYS A 57 -14.56 -18.68 -0.51
CA LYS A 57 -14.60 -17.21 -0.32
C LYS A 57 -13.52 -16.51 -1.15
N SER A 58 -12.29 -17.03 -1.16
CA SER A 58 -11.20 -16.45 -1.96
C SER A 58 -11.46 -16.56 -3.46
N LYS A 59 -11.98 -17.70 -3.95
CA LYS A 59 -12.41 -17.87 -5.36
C LYS A 59 -13.51 -16.88 -5.74
N ARG A 60 -14.52 -16.67 -4.89
CA ARG A 60 -15.58 -15.67 -5.12
C ARG A 60 -15.02 -14.25 -5.17
N HIS A 61 -14.16 -13.89 -4.23
CA HIS A 61 -13.49 -12.59 -4.21
C HIS A 61 -12.68 -12.35 -5.50
N TYR A 62 -11.88 -13.33 -5.90
CA TYR A 62 -11.10 -13.25 -7.14
C TYR A 62 -12.00 -13.04 -8.37
N LYS A 63 -13.09 -13.79 -8.49
CA LYS A 63 -14.08 -13.59 -9.56
C LYS A 63 -14.68 -12.18 -9.53
N LYS A 64 -15.00 -11.65 -8.35
CA LYS A 64 -15.55 -10.29 -8.20
C LYS A 64 -14.53 -9.23 -8.62
N VAL A 65 -13.29 -9.33 -8.15
CA VAL A 65 -12.22 -8.40 -8.54
C VAL A 65 -11.97 -8.44 -10.04
N LYS A 66 -11.93 -9.63 -10.65
CA LYS A 66 -11.76 -9.79 -12.08
C LYS A 66 -12.92 -9.17 -12.88
N ARG A 67 -14.17 -9.31 -12.41
CA ARG A 67 -15.34 -8.65 -13.04
C ARG A 67 -15.23 -7.13 -12.97
N VAL A 68 -14.93 -6.59 -11.79
CA VAL A 68 -14.74 -5.14 -11.63
C VAL A 68 -13.61 -4.63 -12.52
N GLN A 69 -12.50 -5.36 -12.63
CA GLN A 69 -11.41 -5.00 -13.56
C GLN A 69 -11.87 -4.99 -15.02
N ASN A 70 -12.62 -5.99 -15.46
CA ASN A 70 -13.15 -6.03 -16.82
C ASN A 70 -14.16 -4.91 -17.08
N GLU A 71 -15.07 -4.63 -16.14
CA GLU A 71 -16.05 -3.53 -16.24
C GLU A 71 -15.36 -2.15 -16.27
N THR A 72 -14.29 -1.95 -15.48
CA THR A 72 -13.48 -0.72 -15.56
C THR A 72 -12.65 -0.62 -16.84
N VAL A 73 -12.33 -1.74 -17.48
CA VAL A 73 -11.62 -1.78 -18.76
C VAL A 73 -12.56 -1.53 -19.93
N GLU A 74 -13.86 -1.78 -19.83
CA GLU A 74 -14.82 -1.44 -20.89
C GLU A 74 -15.26 0.04 -20.86
N VAL A 75 -15.10 0.75 -19.74
CA VAL A 75 -15.34 2.21 -19.66
C VAL A 75 -14.11 3.03 -20.11
N ALA A 76 -12.92 2.42 -20.08
CA ALA A 76 -11.75 2.98 -20.75
C ALA A 76 -11.68 2.37 -22.15
N GLY A 77 -12.26 3.07 -23.14
CA GLY A 77 -12.14 2.70 -24.57
C GLY A 77 -10.70 2.32 -24.94
N PRO A 78 -10.48 1.54 -26.02
CA PRO A 78 -9.22 0.86 -26.29
C PRO A 78 -8.06 1.84 -26.22
N SER A 79 -7.41 1.88 -25.06
CA SER A 79 -6.12 2.50 -24.90
C SER A 79 -5.22 1.64 -25.76
N THR A 80 -4.92 2.12 -26.95
CA THR A 80 -3.79 1.71 -27.75
C THR A 80 -2.54 2.01 -26.93
N SER A 81 -2.30 1.22 -25.89
CA SER A 81 -0.98 1.10 -25.32
C SER A 81 -0.15 0.51 -26.45
N SER A 82 0.56 1.39 -27.14
CA SER A 82 1.57 1.11 -28.15
C SER A 82 2.59 0.16 -27.53
N THR A 83 2.26 -1.13 -27.55
CA THR A 83 3.10 -2.16 -27.00
C THR A 83 4.15 -2.38 -28.07
N LEU A 84 5.32 -1.76 -27.91
CA LEU A 84 6.46 -2.03 -28.77
C LEU A 84 6.79 -3.53 -28.68
N ILE A 85 6.38 -4.29 -29.69
CA ILE A 85 6.74 -5.69 -29.84
C ILE A 85 8.19 -5.71 -30.32
N VAL A 86 9.13 -5.64 -29.37
CA VAL A 86 10.55 -5.84 -29.66
C VAL A 86 10.75 -7.30 -30.06
N LYS A 87 10.92 -7.55 -31.36
CA LYS A 87 11.33 -8.86 -31.88
C LYS A 87 12.76 -9.11 -31.41
N LEU A 88 12.91 -9.77 -30.26
CA LEU A 88 14.21 -10.25 -29.80
C LEU A 88 14.69 -11.35 -30.75
N PRO A 89 15.97 -11.32 -31.18
CA PRO A 89 16.54 -12.29 -32.13
C PRO A 89 16.83 -13.59 -31.40
N ILE A 90 15.79 -14.29 -30.97
CA ILE A 90 15.92 -15.58 -30.31
C ILE A 90 15.55 -16.64 -31.34
N THR A 91 16.54 -17.01 -32.15
CA THR A 91 16.46 -17.97 -33.26
C THR A 91 16.17 -19.41 -32.79
N ASN A 92 16.23 -19.69 -31.49
CA ASN A 92 15.98 -21.01 -30.91
C ASN A 92 14.76 -21.03 -29.98
N VAL A 93 13.62 -21.50 -30.50
CA VAL A 93 12.28 -21.47 -29.85
C VAL A 93 12.25 -22.17 -28.47
N LYS A 94 13.04 -23.24 -28.27
CA LYS A 94 13.12 -23.97 -26.98
C LYS A 94 13.91 -23.20 -25.91
N LYS A 95 15.10 -22.68 -26.24
CA LYS A 95 15.92 -21.85 -25.32
C LYS A 95 15.26 -20.48 -25.05
N GLY A 96 14.53 -19.93 -26.02
CA GLY A 96 13.84 -18.65 -25.88
C GLY A 96 12.70 -18.64 -24.87
N LYS A 97 12.00 -19.76 -24.65
CA LYS A 97 10.95 -19.84 -23.61
C LYS A 97 11.53 -19.77 -22.19
N GLN A 98 12.67 -20.41 -21.95
CA GLN A 98 13.34 -20.38 -20.65
C GLN A 98 13.95 -19.00 -20.37
N VAL A 99 14.63 -18.42 -21.37
CA VAL A 99 15.20 -17.07 -21.29
C VAL A 99 14.10 -16.01 -21.08
N ARG A 100 12.96 -16.10 -21.79
CA ARG A 100 11.82 -15.20 -21.54
C ARG A 100 11.27 -15.32 -20.12
N LYS A 101 11.26 -16.53 -19.53
CA LYS A 101 10.82 -16.74 -18.14
C LYS A 101 11.78 -16.13 -17.14
N THR A 102 13.10 -16.22 -17.34
CA THR A 102 14.09 -15.60 -16.45
C THR A 102 14.00 -14.07 -16.52
N TYR A 103 13.95 -13.48 -17.72
CA TYR A 103 13.74 -12.04 -17.91
C TYR A 103 12.43 -11.55 -17.28
N ARG A 104 11.34 -12.30 -17.43
CA ARG A 104 10.06 -11.92 -16.82
C ARG A 104 10.11 -11.96 -15.29
N ARG A 105 10.85 -12.92 -14.71
CA ARG A 105 11.07 -13.00 -13.26
C ARG A 105 11.94 -11.86 -12.76
N SER A 106 13.07 -11.57 -13.42
CA SER A 106 13.95 -10.48 -13.03
C SER A 106 13.26 -9.13 -13.14
N LEU A 107 12.51 -8.87 -14.22
CA LEU A 107 11.69 -7.66 -14.37
C LEU A 107 10.66 -7.54 -13.25
N ARG A 108 9.95 -8.62 -12.91
CA ARG A 108 8.98 -8.59 -11.81
C ARG A 108 9.65 -8.26 -10.47
N THR A 109 10.85 -8.79 -10.21
CA THR A 109 11.62 -8.44 -9.02
C THR A 109 12.07 -6.98 -9.03
N ALA A 110 12.53 -6.47 -10.16
CA ALA A 110 12.94 -5.08 -10.32
C ALA A 110 11.75 -4.12 -10.09
N TYR A 111 10.58 -4.40 -10.66
CA TYR A 111 9.37 -3.60 -10.42
C TYR A 111 8.92 -3.61 -8.97
N ARG A 112 9.04 -4.75 -8.26
CA ARG A 112 8.76 -4.82 -6.83
C ARG A 112 9.72 -3.94 -6.02
N LYS A 113 11.02 -4.06 -6.29
CA LYS A 113 12.05 -3.22 -5.64
C LYS A 113 11.82 -1.73 -5.90
N ASN A 114 11.47 -1.36 -7.13
CA ASN A 114 11.14 0.04 -7.45
C ASN A 114 9.91 0.54 -6.70
N SER A 115 8.87 -0.30 -6.52
CA SER A 115 7.71 0.04 -5.70
C SER A 115 8.10 0.24 -4.23
N GLU A 116 8.90 -0.68 -3.67
CA GLU A 116 9.38 -0.60 -2.29
C GLU A 116 10.23 0.65 -2.06
N LEU A 117 11.17 0.95 -2.96
CA LEU A 117 11.98 2.17 -2.92
C LEU A 117 11.13 3.44 -3.05
N SER A 118 10.09 3.42 -3.89
CA SER A 118 9.15 4.54 -4.01
C SER A 118 8.40 4.80 -2.70
N ASP A 119 7.97 3.74 -2.02
CA ASP A 119 7.28 3.87 -0.73
C ASP A 119 8.24 4.34 0.38
N GLN A 120 9.49 3.86 0.39
CA GLN A 120 10.54 4.36 1.28
C GLN A 120 10.84 5.84 1.06
N ASN A 121 10.95 6.29 -0.19
CA ASN A 121 11.15 7.71 -0.52
C ASN A 121 9.98 8.57 -0.01
N LYS A 122 8.74 8.14 -0.21
CA LYS A 122 7.56 8.84 0.34
C LYS A 122 7.59 8.92 1.87
N GLU A 123 8.06 7.87 2.54
CA GLU A 123 8.20 7.87 3.99
C GLU A 123 9.28 8.85 4.46
N LEU A 124 10.44 8.86 3.80
CA LEU A 124 11.53 9.79 4.07
C LEU A 124 11.11 11.24 3.81
N GLU A 125 10.40 11.52 2.72
CA GLU A 125 9.82 12.85 2.46
C GLU A 125 8.88 13.30 3.59
N ARG A 126 8.02 12.40 4.09
CA ARG A 126 7.13 12.70 5.23
C ARG A 126 7.93 12.99 6.49
N LYS A 127 9.01 12.23 6.76
CA LYS A 127 9.92 12.47 7.90
C LYS A 127 10.61 13.81 7.78
N ASN A 128 11.17 14.15 6.60
CA ASN A 128 11.78 15.44 6.34
C ASN A 128 10.80 16.60 6.54
N LYS A 129 9.57 16.50 6.01
CA LYS A 129 8.53 17.53 6.23
C LYS A 129 8.19 17.69 7.71
N ARG A 130 8.18 16.61 8.50
CA ARG A 130 7.94 16.69 9.96
C ARG A 130 9.11 17.37 10.68
N LEU A 131 10.34 17.02 10.31
CA LEU A 131 11.55 17.63 10.88
C LEU A 131 11.64 19.12 10.53
N GLN A 132 11.39 19.51 9.28
CA GLN A 132 11.30 20.90 8.85
C GLN A 132 10.27 21.68 9.67
N LYS A 133 9.04 21.16 9.83
CA LYS A 133 8.03 21.78 10.70
C LYS A 133 8.48 21.89 12.16
N ARG A 134 9.25 20.93 12.67
CA ARG A 134 9.80 21.00 14.03
C ARG A 134 10.86 22.10 14.14
N ILE A 135 11.75 22.22 13.16
CA ILE A 135 12.76 23.28 13.07
C ILE A 135 12.07 24.64 12.98
N GLU A 136 11.07 24.81 12.11
CA GLU A 136 10.28 26.04 12.00
C GLU A 136 9.64 26.44 13.33
N ARG A 137 9.04 25.48 14.06
CA ARG A 137 8.46 25.74 15.39
C ARG A 137 9.52 26.14 16.42
N LEU A 138 10.68 25.50 16.40
CA LEU A 138 11.79 25.85 17.30
C LEU A 138 12.35 27.24 16.97
N ASN A 139 12.52 27.56 15.70
CA ASN A 139 12.98 28.88 15.25
C ASN A 139 11.95 29.98 15.55
N LYS A 140 10.65 29.71 15.41
CA LYS A 140 9.58 30.63 15.84
C LYS A 140 9.50 30.83 17.36
N LYS A 141 10.04 29.91 18.15
CA LYS A 141 10.19 30.06 19.61
C LYS A 141 11.47 30.78 20.02
N LYS A 142 12.41 31.02 19.08
CA LYS A 142 13.67 31.74 19.35
C LYS A 142 13.58 33.28 19.41
N PRO A 143 12.52 34.02 19.00
CA PRO A 143 12.47 35.45 19.25
C PRO A 143 11.90 35.68 20.66
N SER A 144 12.73 35.45 21.67
CA SER A 144 12.52 35.86 23.06
C SER A 144 13.75 35.66 23.95
N MET A 145 14.81 34.98 23.47
CA MET A 145 15.90 34.55 24.35
C MET A 145 17.31 34.87 23.80
N MET A 146 17.41 35.85 22.89
CA MET A 146 18.69 36.33 22.34
C MET A 146 18.62 37.83 22.03
N LEU A 147 18.23 38.65 23.01
CA LEU A 147 18.43 40.10 22.99
C LEU A 147 18.73 40.57 24.42
N THR A 148 19.90 40.21 24.94
CA THR A 148 20.68 41.02 25.91
C THR A 148 22.01 40.30 26.17
N SER A 149 23.04 40.68 25.41
CA SER A 149 24.38 41.00 25.93
C SER A 149 25.36 41.06 24.76
N THR A 150 26.01 42.20 24.71
CA THR A 150 27.07 42.68 23.84
C THR A 150 28.33 41.79 23.80
N ASP A 151 29.23 42.18 22.89
CA ASP A 151 30.65 41.85 22.77
C ASP A 151 30.94 40.59 21.95
N ALA A 152 31.23 40.70 20.65
CA ALA A 152 32.44 41.22 19.99
C ALA A 152 33.27 40.04 19.45
N GLU A 153 33.74 40.23 18.22
CA GLU A 153 34.82 39.52 17.52
C GLU A 153 34.56 38.17 16.81
N ASP A 154 35.13 38.15 15.60
CA ASP A 154 35.61 37.04 14.79
C ASP A 154 34.63 36.18 13.99
N ALA A 155 34.31 36.74 12.83
CA ALA A 155 34.10 35.98 11.61
C ALA A 155 35.39 35.22 11.25
N ASP A 156 35.30 33.91 11.01
CA ASP A 156 36.24 33.28 10.10
C ASP A 156 35.57 32.16 9.28
N ILE A 157 35.63 32.38 7.97
CA ILE A 157 35.07 31.55 6.91
C ILE A 157 36.27 30.88 6.25
N SER A 158 36.52 29.60 6.48
CA SER A 158 37.53 28.87 5.70
C SER A 158 37.40 27.35 5.76
N SER A 159 37.47 26.74 4.58
CA SER A 159 37.65 25.31 4.26
C SER A 159 36.40 24.41 4.26
N MET A 160 35.68 24.45 3.13
CA MET A 160 34.97 23.27 2.62
C MET A 160 35.76 22.74 1.42
N ASP A 161 36.52 21.66 1.66
CA ASP A 161 37.18 20.87 0.62
C ASP A 161 36.12 20.16 -0.26
N ASN A 162 36.15 20.47 -1.56
CA ASN A 162 35.37 19.78 -2.60
C ASN A 162 36.15 18.55 -3.10
N PRO A 163 35.62 17.31 -3.01
CA PRO A 163 36.20 16.20 -3.75
C PRO A 163 35.75 16.23 -5.21
N LYS A 164 36.74 16.29 -6.11
CA LYS A 164 36.65 16.18 -7.57
C LYS A 164 35.89 14.92 -8.00
N LEU A 165 34.94 15.09 -8.93
CA LEU A 165 34.38 14.02 -9.74
C LEU A 165 35.39 13.61 -10.82
N GLU A 166 36.00 12.42 -10.68
CA GLU A 166 36.69 11.77 -11.79
C GLU A 166 35.66 11.13 -12.73
N GLN A 167 35.51 11.69 -13.93
CA GLN A 167 34.89 11.03 -15.06
C GLN A 167 35.94 10.16 -15.74
N LYS A 168 35.83 8.83 -15.60
CA LYS A 168 36.59 7.90 -16.44
C LYS A 168 35.76 7.62 -17.69
N SER A 169 36.17 8.22 -18.80
CA SER A 169 35.82 7.78 -20.15
C SER A 169 36.51 6.44 -20.42
N ILE A 170 35.73 5.46 -20.89
CA ILE A 170 36.25 4.20 -21.42
C ILE A 170 36.27 4.38 -22.94
N HIS A 171 37.46 4.22 -23.52
CA HIS A 171 37.65 4.02 -24.96
C HIS A 171 37.80 2.52 -25.24
#